data_AF-A0A8E2ALT0-F1
#
_entry.id   AF-A0A8E2ALT0-F1
#
_cell.length_a   1.000
_cell.length_b   1.000
_cell.length_c   1.000
_cell.angle_alpha   90.00
_cell.angle_beta   90.00
_cell.angle_gamma   90.00
#
_symmetry.space_group_name_H-M   'P 1'
#
loop_
_entity.id
_entity.type
_entity.pdbx_description
1 polymer ?
#
loop_
_entity_poly.entity_id
_entity_poly.type
_entity_poly.pdbx_seq_one_letter_code
_entity_poly.pdbx_strand_id
1 'polypeptide(L)'
;MPPQWFITTSELNRYLRGAIRKGWDPEHIRCLAEAFAVAGCDFTSFLHTSKAKADWIKGEIRDKINTMLVEITGNLKAIMNYVNYEKDIVLRYGIELQGWTHEKFVNPSDLSMSLPPLEKLHAAIKSGDCPYYNKLEEGSVPQRKKRKDAGKPRGSHAKKDDEDNQTGERPAKRARTGAAPSEIVNSEVE
;
A
#
# COMPACT_ATOMS: atom_id res chain seq x y z
N MET A 1 6.55 21.53 -30.26
CA MET A 1 7.07 20.29 -30.87
C MET A 1 6.48 19.12 -30.10
N PRO A 2 5.86 18.12 -30.74
CA PRO A 2 5.35 16.97 -30.01
C PRO A 2 6.51 16.18 -29.39
N PRO A 3 6.36 15.62 -28.19
CA PRO A 3 7.36 14.76 -27.59
C PRO A 3 7.53 13.52 -28.47
N GLN A 4 8.78 13.17 -28.79
CA GLN A 4 9.11 11.98 -29.58
C GLN A 4 9.95 11.04 -28.74
N TRP A 5 9.60 9.75 -28.74
CA TRP A 5 10.33 8.72 -28.02
C TRP A 5 11.02 7.78 -28.98
N PHE A 6 12.32 7.54 -28.77
CA PHE A 6 13.14 6.69 -29.63
C PHE A 6 13.92 5.67 -28.80
N ILE A 7 14.03 4.45 -29.33
CA ILE A 7 15.01 3.46 -28.85
C ILE A 7 16.26 3.63 -29.68
N THR A 8 17.31 4.17 -29.09
CA THR A 8 18.56 4.49 -29.78
C THR A 8 19.37 3.25 -30.17
N THR A 9 19.14 2.11 -29.51
CA THR A 9 19.98 0.91 -29.66
C THR A 9 19.15 -0.34 -29.96
N SER A 10 19.47 -1.05 -31.04
CA SER A 10 18.79 -2.29 -31.44
C SER A 10 18.98 -3.43 -30.43
N GLU A 11 20.12 -3.47 -29.75
CA GLU A 11 20.41 -4.45 -28.70
C GLU A 11 19.46 -4.32 -27.50
N LEU A 12 19.17 -3.08 -27.09
CA LEU A 12 18.21 -2.79 -26.01
C LEU A 12 16.81 -3.31 -26.38
N ASN A 13 16.39 -3.11 -27.63
CA ASN A 13 15.11 -3.61 -28.11
C ASN A 13 15.07 -5.15 -28.08
N ARG A 14 16.15 -5.82 -28.50
CA ARG A 14 16.26 -7.29 -28.45
C ARG A 14 16.16 -7.82 -27.02
N TYR A 15 16.84 -7.18 -26.08
CA TYR A 15 16.76 -7.54 -24.66
C TYR A 15 15.34 -7.36 -24.12
N LEU A 16 14.71 -6.21 -24.35
CA LEU A 16 13.38 -5.91 -23.82
C LEU A 16 12.30 -6.83 -24.40
N ARG A 17 12.42 -7.24 -25.67
CA ARG A 17 11.58 -8.29 -26.28
C ARG A 17 11.67 -9.63 -25.54
N GLY A 18 12.85 -10.01 -25.06
CA GLY A 18 13.04 -11.25 -24.29
C GLY A 18 12.64 -11.14 -22.82
N ALA A 19 12.90 -9.99 -22.20
CA ALA A 19 12.66 -9.76 -20.77
C ALA A 19 11.16 -9.54 -20.45
N ILE A 20 10.43 -8.84 -21.32
CA ILE A 20 9.03 -8.49 -21.10
C ILE A 20 8.15 -9.57 -21.74
N ARG A 21 7.80 -10.55 -20.91
CA ARG A 21 7.08 -11.79 -21.31
C ARG A 21 5.68 -11.57 -21.92
N LYS A 22 5.11 -10.37 -21.85
CA LYS A 22 3.72 -10.05 -22.26
C LYS A 22 3.64 -9.00 -23.36
N GLY A 23 4.46 -9.14 -24.41
CA GLY A 23 4.26 -8.36 -25.64
C GLY A 23 4.91 -6.99 -25.62
N TRP A 24 6.25 -6.96 -25.55
CA TRP A 24 7.01 -5.77 -25.89
C TRP A 24 6.87 -5.48 -27.39
N ASP A 25 6.01 -4.51 -27.71
CA ASP A 25 5.92 -3.91 -29.03
C ASP A 25 6.45 -2.46 -28.96
N PRO A 26 7.62 -2.17 -29.57
CA PRO A 26 8.24 -0.85 -29.55
C PRO A 26 7.33 0.27 -30.03
N GLU A 27 6.54 0.02 -31.08
CA GLU A 27 5.71 1.06 -31.70
C GLU A 27 4.49 1.37 -30.84
N HIS A 28 3.85 0.34 -30.28
CA HIS A 28 2.77 0.53 -29.33
C HIS A 28 3.24 1.28 -28.07
N ILE A 29 4.39 0.90 -27.50
CA ILE A 29 4.94 1.54 -26.30
C ILE A 29 5.37 2.98 -26.60
N ARG A 30 5.92 3.23 -27.78
CA ARG A 30 6.22 4.58 -28.26
C ARG A 30 4.97 5.44 -28.30
N CYS A 31 3.92 4.95 -28.95
CA CYS A 31 2.65 5.68 -29.06
C CYS A 31 2.05 5.98 -27.67
N LEU A 32 2.10 5.03 -26.74
CA LEU A 32 1.67 5.24 -25.35
C LEU A 32 2.51 6.29 -24.62
N ALA A 33 3.84 6.25 -24.78
CA ALA A 33 4.75 7.21 -24.15
C ALA A 33 4.57 8.63 -24.71
N GLU A 34 4.43 8.77 -26.04
CA GLU A 34 4.16 10.03 -26.70
C GLU A 34 2.78 10.58 -26.29
N ALA A 35 1.74 9.73 -26.28
CA ALA A 35 0.41 10.12 -25.81
C ALA A 35 0.43 10.56 -24.34
N PHE A 36 1.17 9.88 -23.48
CA PHE A 36 1.34 10.25 -22.07
C PHE A 36 2.00 11.62 -21.91
N ALA A 37 3.06 11.89 -22.68
CA ALA A 37 3.73 13.18 -22.67
C ALA A 37 2.85 14.31 -23.25
N VAL A 38 2.06 14.03 -24.31
CA VAL A 38 1.08 14.98 -24.86
C VAL A 38 -0.05 15.27 -23.88
N ALA A 39 -0.48 14.27 -23.11
CA ALA A 39 -1.48 14.41 -22.05
C ALA A 39 -0.95 15.13 -20.79
N GLY A 40 0.25 15.73 -20.84
CA GLY A 40 0.83 16.47 -19.73
C GLY A 40 1.33 15.59 -18.59
N CYS A 41 1.68 14.32 -18.88
CA CYS A 41 2.15 13.34 -17.90
C CYS A 41 1.14 13.03 -16.78
N ASP A 42 -0.16 13.22 -17.03
CA ASP A 42 -1.20 12.86 -16.07
C ASP A 42 -1.61 11.40 -16.21
N PHE A 43 -1.12 10.54 -15.32
CA PHE A 43 -1.44 9.10 -15.32
C PHE A 43 -2.93 8.84 -15.07
N THR A 44 -3.63 9.72 -14.36
CA THR A 44 -5.05 9.52 -14.04
C THR A 44 -5.94 9.59 -15.27
N SER A 45 -5.52 10.31 -16.31
CA SER A 45 -6.23 10.41 -17.59
C SER A 45 -6.28 9.07 -18.35
N PHE A 46 -5.30 8.19 -18.13
CA PHE A 46 -5.21 6.86 -18.75
C PHE A 46 -5.94 5.76 -17.96
N LEU A 47 -6.41 6.07 -16.75
CA LEU A 47 -7.19 5.13 -15.95
C LEU A 47 -8.65 5.13 -16.45
N HIS A 48 -8.99 4.15 -17.28
CA HIS A 48 -10.31 4.09 -17.91
C HIS A 48 -11.47 3.76 -16.96
N THR A 49 -11.20 3.21 -15.78
CA THR A 49 -12.25 2.84 -14.82
C THR A 49 -12.27 3.78 -13.62
N SER A 50 -13.47 4.16 -13.17
CA SER A 50 -13.65 4.93 -11.94
C SER A 50 -13.04 4.22 -10.74
N LYS A 51 -13.08 2.89 -10.72
CA LYS A 51 -12.40 2.06 -9.72
C LYS A 51 -10.88 2.27 -9.72
N ALA A 52 -10.23 2.15 -10.88
CA ALA A 52 -8.78 2.33 -10.97
C ALA A 52 -8.36 3.74 -10.56
N LYS A 53 -9.14 4.77 -10.96
CA LYS A 53 -8.91 6.16 -10.51
C LYS A 53 -9.01 6.28 -9.00
N ALA A 54 -10.07 5.76 -8.40
CA ALA A 54 -10.25 5.80 -6.95
C ALA A 54 -9.13 5.05 -6.22
N ASP A 55 -8.76 3.86 -6.68
CA ASP A 55 -7.68 3.05 -6.07
C ASP A 55 -6.32 3.76 -6.15
N TRP A 56 -6.04 4.43 -7.27
CA TRP A 56 -4.85 5.25 -7.44
C TRP A 56 -4.82 6.45 -6.48
N ILE A 57 -5.90 7.23 -6.41
CA ILE A 57 -5.98 8.38 -5.49
C ILE A 57 -5.86 7.92 -4.02
N LYS A 58 -6.51 6.81 -3.65
CA LYS A 58 -6.36 6.21 -2.31
C LYS A 58 -4.91 5.82 -2.00
N GLY A 59 -4.18 5.36 -3.02
CA GLY A 59 -2.74 5.11 -2.93
C GLY A 59 -1.96 6.37 -2.62
N GLU A 60 -2.12 7.43 -3.43
CA GLU A 60 -1.44 8.70 -3.22
C GLU A 60 -1.72 9.29 -1.83
N ILE A 61 -2.98 9.23 -1.37
CA ILE A 61 -3.37 9.68 -0.02
C ILE A 61 -2.59 8.91 1.06
N ARG A 62 -2.52 7.57 0.94
CA ARG A 62 -1.83 6.73 1.92
C ARG A 62 -0.34 7.06 1.98
N ASP A 63 0.29 7.16 0.82
CA ASP A 63 1.73 7.41 0.72
C ASP A 63 2.08 8.79 1.26
N LYS A 64 1.25 9.80 0.97
CA LYS A 64 1.47 11.16 1.48
C LYS A 64 1.28 11.26 2.98
N ILE A 65 0.26 10.60 3.55
CA ILE A 65 0.03 10.56 5.01
C ILE A 65 1.22 9.90 5.72
N ASN A 66 1.72 8.78 5.20
CA ASN A 66 2.90 8.11 5.76
C ASN A 66 4.15 8.97 5.63
N THR A 67 4.34 9.65 4.49
CA THR A 67 5.47 10.57 4.30
C THR A 67 5.46 11.68 5.34
N MET A 68 4.31 12.34 5.53
CA MET A 68 4.16 13.38 6.56
C MET A 68 4.38 12.83 7.98
N LEU A 69 3.88 11.62 8.28
CA LEU A 69 4.10 10.98 9.57
C LEU A 69 5.60 10.72 9.83
N VAL A 70 6.33 10.24 8.83
CA VAL A 70 7.78 10.00 8.90
C VAL A 70 8.53 11.31 9.12
N GLU A 71 8.15 12.38 8.41
CA GLU A 71 8.75 13.71 8.55
C GLU A 71 8.61 14.26 9.98
N ILE A 72 7.45 14.10 10.61
CA ILE A 72 7.18 14.66 11.94
C ILE A 72 7.77 13.80 13.06
N THR A 73 7.68 12.48 12.92
CA THR A 73 8.20 11.53 13.93
C THR A 73 9.71 11.36 13.85
N GLY A 74 10.33 11.66 12.69
CA GLY A 74 11.72 11.36 12.41
C GLY A 74 12.01 9.85 12.26
N ASN A 75 10.98 9.01 12.22
CA ASN A 75 11.13 7.56 12.12
C ASN A 75 10.73 7.06 10.73
N LEU A 76 11.71 6.60 9.95
CA LEU A 76 11.53 6.07 8.59
C LEU A 76 10.59 4.86 8.48
N LYS A 77 10.36 4.15 9.59
CA LYS A 77 9.49 2.98 9.65
C LYS A 77 8.11 3.28 10.25
N ALA A 78 7.79 4.55 10.51
CA ALA A 78 6.48 4.93 10.98
C ALA A 78 5.44 4.64 9.89
N ILE A 79 4.42 3.86 10.22
CA ILE A 79 3.30 3.54 9.35
C ILE A 79 2.03 3.93 10.08
N MET A 80 1.10 4.59 9.38
CA MET A 80 -0.17 5.00 9.95
C MET A 80 -1.03 3.79 10.34
N ASN A 81 -1.47 3.73 11.60
CA ASN A 81 -2.43 2.74 12.07
C ASN A 81 -3.79 3.39 12.29
N TYR A 82 -4.77 3.07 11.46
CA TYR A 82 -6.12 3.62 11.55
C TYR A 82 -6.98 2.92 12.62
N VAL A 83 -6.77 1.61 12.86
CA VAL A 83 -7.59 0.83 13.80
C VAL A 83 -7.23 1.12 15.25
N ASN A 84 -5.94 1.20 15.56
CA ASN A 84 -5.43 1.56 16.89
C ASN A 84 -4.83 2.97 16.89
N TYR A 85 -5.44 3.90 16.17
CA TYR A 85 -4.95 5.27 15.99
C TYR A 85 -4.58 5.95 17.31
N GLU A 86 -5.47 5.93 18.30
CA GLU A 86 -5.19 6.52 19.61
C GLU A 86 -3.95 5.92 20.26
N LYS A 87 -3.76 4.60 20.21
CA LYS A 87 -2.66 3.93 20.93
C LYS A 87 -1.32 4.03 20.22
N ASP A 88 -1.31 3.81 18.91
CA ASP A 88 -0.08 3.67 18.14
C ASP A 88 0.37 4.98 17.50
N ILE A 89 -0.52 5.96 17.37
CA ILE A 89 -0.20 7.28 16.82
C ILE A 89 -0.23 8.33 17.94
N VAL A 90 -1.38 8.55 18.58
CA VAL A 90 -1.54 9.62 19.57
C VAL A 90 -0.71 9.35 20.83
N LEU A 91 -0.85 8.18 21.47
CA LEU A 91 -0.08 7.88 22.70
C LEU A 91 1.41 7.65 22.44
N ARG A 92 1.77 7.03 21.31
CA ARG A 92 3.15 6.62 21.02
C ARG A 92 4.00 7.77 20.50
N TYR A 93 3.46 8.57 19.58
CA TYR A 93 4.20 9.66 18.96
C TYR A 93 3.79 11.03 19.51
N GLY A 94 2.70 11.12 20.28
CA GLY A 94 2.19 12.41 20.76
C GLY A 94 1.65 13.26 19.62
N ILE A 95 1.10 12.64 18.56
CA ILE A 95 0.66 13.35 17.36
C ILE A 95 -0.84 13.14 17.15
N GLU A 96 -1.57 14.23 16.94
CA GLU A 96 -2.97 14.22 16.53
C GLU A 96 -3.14 14.80 15.11
N LEU A 97 -3.83 14.03 14.28
CA LEU A 97 -4.28 14.41 12.95
C LEU A 97 -5.55 15.27 13.04
N GLN A 98 -5.48 16.51 12.55
CA GLN A 98 -6.63 17.42 12.49
C GLN A 98 -6.93 17.86 11.04
N GLY A 99 -8.14 18.35 10.80
CA GLY A 99 -8.56 18.85 9.48
C GLY A 99 -9.00 17.78 8.47
N TRP A 100 -9.31 16.55 8.90
CA TRP A 100 -9.77 15.52 7.96
C TRP A 100 -11.07 15.94 7.26
N THR A 101 -11.04 16.09 5.93
CA THR A 101 -12.15 16.68 5.14
C THR A 101 -13.27 15.68 4.81
N HIS A 102 -13.07 14.40 5.06
CA HIS A 102 -14.06 13.35 4.82
C HIS A 102 -14.87 13.06 6.09
N GLU A 103 -16.14 12.64 5.91
CA GLU A 103 -17.08 12.37 7.02
C GLU A 103 -16.57 11.36 8.06
N LYS A 104 -15.77 10.37 7.64
CA LYS A 104 -15.25 9.32 8.51
C LYS A 104 -13.74 9.22 8.37
N PHE A 105 -13.05 9.18 9.50
CA PHE A 105 -11.63 8.86 9.56
C PHE A 105 -11.46 7.35 9.53
N VAL A 106 -11.17 6.81 8.34
CA VAL A 106 -10.96 5.38 8.09
C VAL A 106 -9.71 5.19 7.23
N ASN A 107 -9.26 3.94 7.12
CA ASN A 107 -8.17 3.59 6.22
C ASN A 107 -8.52 4.05 4.78
N PRO A 108 -7.59 4.67 4.04
CA PRO A 108 -7.81 5.09 2.66
C PRO A 108 -8.39 3.97 1.76
N SER A 109 -8.03 2.71 2.00
CA SER A 109 -8.60 1.58 1.26
C SER A 109 -10.12 1.46 1.42
N ASP A 110 -10.61 1.71 2.64
CA ASP A 110 -12.01 1.54 3.04
C ASP A 110 -12.87 2.77 2.72
N LEU A 111 -12.27 3.83 2.17
CA LEU A 111 -13.02 4.98 1.66
C LEU A 111 -13.94 4.57 0.50
N SER A 112 -15.00 5.34 0.29
CA SER A 112 -15.93 5.09 -0.81
C SER A 112 -15.24 5.20 -2.18
N MET A 113 -15.85 4.59 -3.19
CA MET A 113 -15.37 4.70 -4.58
C MET A 113 -15.83 6.00 -5.27
N SER A 114 -16.45 6.92 -4.51
CA SER A 114 -16.91 8.20 -5.04
C SER A 114 -15.71 9.11 -5.31
N LEU A 115 -15.51 9.47 -6.58
CA LEU A 115 -14.37 10.29 -7.01
C LEU A 115 -14.41 11.73 -6.44
N PRO A 116 -15.53 12.48 -6.45
CA PRO A 116 -15.52 13.88 -6.04
C PRO A 116 -15.09 14.12 -4.58
N PRO A 117 -15.57 13.35 -3.58
CA PRO A 117 -15.10 13.48 -2.21
C PRO A 117 -13.62 13.09 -2.05
N LEU A 118 -13.17 12.10 -2.82
CA LEU A 118 -11.81 11.58 -2.75
C LEU A 118 -10.80 12.57 -3.38
N GLU A 119 -11.15 13.18 -4.51
CA GLU A 119 -10.37 14.25 -5.15
C GLU A 119 -10.28 15.49 -4.27
N LYS A 120 -11.38 15.87 -3.59
CA LYS A 120 -11.37 16.97 -2.62
C LYS A 120 -10.43 16.70 -1.45
N LEU A 121 -10.48 15.49 -0.88
CA LEU A 121 -9.57 15.07 0.18
C LEU A 121 -8.12 15.09 -0.31
N HIS A 122 -7.88 14.55 -1.50
CA HIS A 122 -6.56 14.50 -2.10
C HIS A 122 -5.97 15.89 -2.40
N ALA A 123 -6.79 16.80 -2.92
CA ALA A 123 -6.38 18.19 -3.17
C ALA A 123 -6.04 18.91 -1.86
N ALA A 124 -6.83 18.71 -0.80
CA ALA A 124 -6.57 19.29 0.51
C ALA A 124 -5.28 18.76 1.16
N ILE A 125 -4.93 17.49 0.90
CA ILE A 125 -3.67 16.88 1.33
C ILE A 125 -2.49 17.45 0.54
N LYS A 126 -2.66 17.67 -0.76
CA LYS A 126 -1.61 18.25 -1.62
C LYS A 126 -1.37 19.73 -1.32
N SER A 127 -2.40 20.51 -1.00
CA SER A 127 -2.24 21.92 -0.61
C SER A 127 -1.58 22.07 0.76
N GLY A 128 -1.59 21.01 1.59
CA GLY A 128 -1.07 21.05 2.96
C GLY A 128 -2.05 21.65 3.96
N ASP A 129 -3.26 22.00 3.53
CA ASP A 129 -4.30 22.52 4.41
C ASP A 129 -4.82 21.44 5.35
N CYS A 130 -4.90 20.19 4.88
CA CYS A 130 -5.53 19.09 5.61
C CYS A 130 -5.02 17.71 5.14
N PRO A 131 -4.68 16.77 6.04
CA PRO A 131 -4.57 16.92 7.47
C PRO A 131 -3.20 17.47 7.87
N TYR A 132 -3.19 18.35 8.87
CA TYR A 132 -1.97 18.70 9.58
C TYR A 132 -1.91 17.94 10.90
N TYR A 133 -0.70 17.70 11.34
CA TYR A 133 -0.40 16.95 12.55
C TYR A 133 0.03 17.93 13.63
N ASN A 134 -0.72 17.98 14.72
CA ASN A 134 -0.32 18.72 15.90
C ASN A 134 0.49 17.81 16.82
N LYS A 135 1.67 18.29 17.24
CA LYS A 135 2.37 17.69 18.37
C LYS A 135 1.60 18.08 19.63
N LEU A 136 1.12 17.09 20.38
CA LEU A 136 0.56 17.31 21.71
C LEU A 136 1.70 17.70 22.67
N GLU A 137 1.47 18.76 23.43
CA GLU A 137 2.32 19.15 24.57
C GLU A 137 2.46 17.98 25.56
N GLU A 138 3.67 17.79 26.10
CA GLU A 138 4.00 16.73 27.06
C GLU A 138 3.15 16.88 28.33
N GLY A 139 2.03 16.13 28.38
CA GLY A 139 1.10 16.15 29.51
C GLY A 139 -0.38 16.08 29.13
N SER A 140 -0.72 16.36 27.87
CA SER A 140 -2.11 16.27 27.36
C SER A 140 -2.58 14.84 27.06
N VAL A 141 -1.65 13.88 27.04
CA VAL A 141 -1.92 12.51 26.63
C VAL A 141 -2.54 11.74 27.80
N PRO A 142 -3.79 11.24 27.69
CA PRO A 142 -4.45 10.57 28.80
C PRO A 142 -3.64 9.36 29.24
N GLN A 143 -3.24 9.34 30.52
CA GLN A 143 -2.51 8.21 31.08
C GLN A 143 -3.31 6.92 30.90
N ARG A 144 -2.65 5.91 30.33
CA ARG A 144 -3.25 4.62 30.05
C ARG A 144 -3.82 4.02 31.34
N LYS A 145 -5.15 3.87 31.41
CA LYS A 145 -5.81 3.17 32.53
C LYS A 145 -5.19 1.79 32.70
N LYS A 146 -4.69 1.50 33.90
CA LYS A 146 -4.15 0.19 34.29
C LYS A 146 -5.24 -0.85 34.04
N ARG A 147 -4.91 -1.91 33.30
CA ARG A 147 -5.84 -3.02 33.03
C ARG A 147 -6.19 -3.72 34.34
N LYS A 148 -7.46 -4.11 34.52
CA LYS A 148 -7.94 -4.81 35.73
C LYS A 148 -7.25 -6.16 35.95
N ASP A 149 -6.70 -6.75 34.90
CA ASP A 149 -5.98 -8.03 34.94
C ASP A 149 -4.46 -7.87 35.03
N ALA A 150 -3.96 -6.66 35.26
CA ALA A 150 -2.54 -6.42 35.49
C ALA A 150 -2.11 -7.15 36.77
N GLY A 151 -1.39 -8.27 36.62
CA GLY A 151 -0.94 -9.12 37.72
C GLY A 151 -1.78 -10.39 37.94
N LYS A 152 -2.89 -10.59 37.19
CA LYS A 152 -3.60 -11.88 37.23
C LYS A 152 -2.87 -12.90 36.36
N PRO A 153 -2.59 -14.11 36.88
CA PRO A 153 -2.06 -15.19 36.06
C PRO A 153 -3.05 -15.48 34.94
N ARG A 154 -2.57 -15.45 33.69
CA ARG A 154 -3.37 -15.91 32.55
C ARG A 154 -3.64 -17.40 32.78
N GLY A 155 -4.91 -17.77 32.81
CA GLY A 155 -5.31 -19.17 32.99
C GLY A 155 -4.58 -20.08 32.00
N SER A 156 -4.12 -21.24 32.46
CA SER A 156 -3.48 -22.23 31.61
C SER A 156 -4.48 -22.66 30.53
N HIS A 157 -4.16 -22.42 29.26
CA HIS A 157 -4.89 -23.08 28.18
C HIS A 157 -4.67 -24.58 28.32
N ALA A 158 -5.70 -25.30 28.77
CA ALA A 158 -5.74 -26.74 28.67
C ALA A 158 -5.62 -27.09 27.18
N LYS A 159 -4.58 -27.85 26.82
CA LYS A 159 -4.53 -28.51 25.52
C LYS A 159 -5.78 -29.38 25.45
N LYS A 160 -6.62 -29.17 24.43
CA LYS A 160 -7.65 -30.16 24.10
C LYS A 160 -6.91 -31.39 23.62
N ASP A 161 -7.01 -32.48 24.36
CA ASP A 161 -6.59 -33.79 23.90
C ASP A 161 -7.47 -34.15 22.69
N ASP A 162 -6.83 -34.34 21.53
CA ASP A 162 -7.46 -34.85 20.32
C ASP A 162 -7.72 -36.35 20.54
N GLU A 163 -8.93 -36.70 20.99
CA GLU A 163 -9.44 -38.08 20.95
C GLU A 163 -10.36 -38.24 19.73
N ASP A 164 -9.75 -38.81 18.69
CA ASP A 164 -10.27 -39.62 17.59
C ASP A 164 -11.72 -39.40 17.09
N ASN A 165 -11.86 -38.85 15.88
CA ASN A 165 -12.97 -39.21 15.00
C ASN A 165 -12.49 -39.28 13.55
N GLN A 166 -12.42 -40.51 13.04
CA GLN A 166 -12.09 -40.87 11.67
C GLN A 166 -13.16 -40.34 10.71
N THR A 167 -12.85 -39.26 9.98
CA THR A 167 -13.27 -38.98 8.59
C THR A 167 -12.55 -37.71 8.14
N GLY A 168 -11.37 -37.88 7.59
CA GLY A 168 -10.43 -36.80 7.33
C GLY A 168 -10.64 -36.10 6.00
N GLU A 169 -11.11 -34.85 6.04
CA GLU A 169 -10.61 -33.77 5.18
C GLU A 169 -10.57 -32.47 6.00
N ARG A 170 -9.42 -32.19 6.63
CA ARG A 170 -9.10 -30.87 7.20
C ARG A 170 -8.27 -30.09 6.18
N PRO A 171 -8.63 -28.84 5.84
CA PRO A 171 -7.92 -28.07 4.83
C PRO A 171 -6.49 -27.73 5.31
N ALA A 172 -5.50 -28.15 4.52
CA ALA A 172 -4.10 -27.94 4.79
C ALA A 172 -3.75 -26.44 4.86
N LYS A 173 -3.12 -26.03 5.96
CA LYS A 173 -2.40 -24.76 6.10
C LYS A 173 -1.40 -24.66 4.93
N ARG A 174 -1.58 -23.66 4.06
CA ARG A 174 -0.65 -23.31 2.98
C ARG A 174 0.73 -23.01 3.56
N ALA A 175 1.62 -24.00 3.53
CA ALA A 175 3.05 -23.79 3.63
C ALA A 175 3.51 -23.01 2.38
N ARG A 176 4.30 -21.96 2.59
CA ARG A 176 5.03 -21.26 1.52
C ARG A 176 6.11 -22.21 1.00
N THR A 177 5.89 -22.83 -0.15
CA THR A 177 6.96 -23.53 -0.87
C THR A 177 7.72 -22.50 -1.72
N GLY A 178 8.95 -22.21 -1.30
CA GLY A 178 9.93 -21.57 -2.17
C GLY A 178 10.41 -22.58 -3.20
N ALA A 179 10.26 -22.26 -4.48
CA ALA A 179 10.82 -23.04 -5.58
C ALA A 179 12.24 -22.53 -5.85
N ALA A 180 13.23 -23.37 -5.59
CA ALA A 180 14.57 -23.30 -6.19
C ALA A 180 14.61 -24.24 -7.42
N PRO A 181 15.45 -23.95 -8.42
CA PRO A 181 15.28 -24.38 -9.81
C PRO A 181 15.66 -25.84 -10.06
N SER A 182 14.93 -26.49 -10.97
CA SER A 182 15.18 -27.85 -11.45
C SER A 182 16.40 -27.91 -12.38
N GLU A 183 17.25 -28.89 -12.11
CA GLU A 183 18.42 -29.29 -12.88
C GLU A 183 18.08 -29.68 -14.33
N ILE A 184 19.00 -29.33 -15.23
CA ILE A 184 19.02 -29.66 -16.64
C ILE A 184 19.50 -31.11 -16.77
N VAL A 185 18.67 -31.98 -17.36
CA VAL A 185 19.10 -33.31 -17.82
C VAL A 185 19.64 -33.15 -19.25
N ASN A 186 20.96 -33.28 -19.40
CA ASN A 186 21.58 -33.52 -20.70
C ASN A 186 21.25 -34.94 -21.16
N SER A 187 20.74 -35.07 -22.38
CA SER A 187 20.80 -36.32 -23.13
C SER A 187 21.45 -36.03 -24.48
N GLU A 188 22.69 -36.50 -24.62
CA GLU A 188 23.32 -36.82 -25.89
C GLU A 188 22.50 -37.91 -26.58
N VAL A 189 22.11 -37.69 -27.83
CA VAL A 189 22.04 -38.76 -28.84
C VAL A 189 22.44 -38.16 -30.19
N GLU A 190 23.33 -38.92 -30.84
CA GLU A 190 24.00 -38.82 -32.15
C GLU A 190 23.27 -38.14 -33.31
#